data_AF-A0A0F9FJI2-F1
#
_entry.id   AF-A0A0F9FJI2-F1
#
_cell.length_a   1.000
_cell.length_b   1.000
_cell.length_c   1.000
_cell.angle_alpha   90.00
_cell.angle_beta   90.00
_cell.angle_gamma   90.00
#
_symmetry.space_group_name_H-M   'P 1'
#
loop_
_entity.id
_entity.type
_entity.pdbx_description
1 polymer ?
#
loop_
_entity_poly.entity_id
_entity_poly.type
_entity_poly.pdbx_seq_one_letter_code
_entity_poly.pdbx_strand_id
1 'polypeptide(L)'
;MPHIKDIDRDLYDTTLKNPAPNPGVLNYQLTLVIIEYLRVHGLKYKTCNDIVGALTNCLHEFQRQVQDPYEDEKIAENGNVYAAMVTPPVV
;
A
#
# COMPACT_ATOMS: atom_id res chain seq x y z
N MET A 1 8.14 -3.40 2.85
CA MET A 1 8.26 -4.10 4.14
C MET A 1 9.69 -4.22 4.68
N PRO A 2 10.05 -3.47 5.73
CA PRO A 2 11.41 -3.40 6.30
C PRO A 2 11.89 -4.70 6.96
N HIS A 3 11.00 -5.67 7.21
CA HIS A 3 11.33 -6.93 7.88
C HIS A 3 11.64 -8.10 6.93
N ILE A 4 11.45 -7.94 5.61
CA ILE A 4 11.93 -8.91 4.62
C ILE A 4 13.43 -8.69 4.45
N LYS A 5 14.23 -9.65 4.93
CA LYS A 5 15.69 -9.62 4.88
C LYS A 5 16.16 -9.63 3.42
N ASP A 6 17.30 -9.00 3.14
CA ASP A 6 17.77 -8.78 1.77
C ASP A 6 17.96 -10.06 0.95
N ILE A 7 18.27 -11.20 1.60
CA ILE A 7 18.42 -12.51 0.94
C ILE A 7 17.12 -13.06 0.31
N ASP A 8 15.97 -12.58 0.78
CA ASP A 8 14.66 -13.02 0.29
C ASP A 8 14.14 -12.11 -0.83
N ARG A 9 14.69 -10.89 -0.99
CA ARG A 9 14.17 -9.95 -1.99
C ARG A 9 14.40 -10.45 -3.40
N ASP A 10 15.62 -10.84 -3.75
CA ASP A 10 15.93 -11.34 -5.11
C ASP A 10 15.12 -12.59 -5.49
N LEU A 11 14.72 -13.39 -4.51
CA LEU A 11 13.92 -14.60 -4.72
C LEU A 11 12.43 -14.30 -4.96
N TYR A 12 11.90 -13.28 -4.27
CA TYR A 12 10.47 -12.95 -4.29
C TYR A 12 10.13 -11.66 -5.05
N ASP A 13 11.14 -10.96 -5.58
CA ASP A 13 10.91 -9.74 -6.35
C ASP A 13 10.12 -10.04 -7.62
N THR A 14 9.26 -9.10 -8.00
CA THR A 14 8.43 -9.23 -9.18
C THR A 14 8.44 -7.94 -9.97
N THR A 15 8.98 -8.02 -11.17
CA THR A 15 8.77 -6.99 -12.19
C THR A 15 7.51 -7.29 -12.98
N LEU A 16 6.51 -6.41 -12.88
CA LEU A 16 5.30 -6.52 -13.70
C LEU A 16 5.64 -6.21 -15.16
N LYS A 17 5.44 -7.19 -16.05
CA LYS A 17 5.68 -7.00 -17.51
C LYS A 17 4.74 -5.99 -18.15
N ASN A 18 3.49 -5.92 -17.68
CA ASN A 18 2.44 -5.01 -18.16
C ASN A 18 1.80 -4.31 -16.96
N PRO A 19 2.36 -3.18 -16.48
CA PRO A 19 1.78 -2.45 -15.35
C PRO A 19 0.38 -1.94 -15.71
N ALA A 20 -0.51 -1.90 -14.72
CA ALA A 20 -1.89 -1.45 -14.92
C ALA A 20 -1.97 -0.01 -15.45
N PRO A 21 -2.68 0.25 -16.57
CA PRO A 21 -2.81 1.60 -17.12
C PRO A 21 -3.89 2.44 -16.45
N ASN A 22 -4.75 1.84 -15.62
CA ASN A 22 -5.85 2.52 -14.95
C ASN A 22 -6.26 1.79 -13.65
N PRO A 23 -7.06 2.43 -12.77
CA PRO A 23 -7.44 1.86 -11.48
C PRO A 23 -8.20 0.53 -11.57
N GLY A 24 -9.02 0.32 -12.61
CA GLY A 24 -9.75 -0.93 -12.80
C GLY A 24 -8.82 -2.10 -13.11
N VAL A 25 -7.84 -1.88 -13.98
CA VAL A 25 -6.81 -2.89 -14.29
C VAL A 25 -5.90 -3.13 -13.09
N LEU A 26 -5.60 -2.10 -12.30
CA LEU A 26 -4.82 -2.24 -11.07
C LEU A 26 -5.55 -3.15 -10.07
N ASN A 27 -6.84 -2.91 -9.87
CA ASN A 27 -7.66 -3.75 -9.00
C ASN A 27 -7.71 -5.21 -9.50
N TYR A 28 -7.85 -5.40 -10.81
CA TYR A 28 -7.79 -6.74 -11.42
C TYR A 28 -6.44 -7.43 -11.18
N GLN A 29 -5.31 -6.74 -11.36
CA GLN A 29 -3.99 -7.31 -11.13
C GLN A 29 -3.77 -7.71 -9.65
N LEU A 30 -4.17 -6.86 -8.71
CA LEU A 30 -4.14 -7.21 -7.28
C LEU A 30 -5.05 -8.41 -6.97
N THR A 31 -6.22 -8.50 -7.62
CA THR A 31 -7.13 -9.65 -7.49
C THR A 31 -6.46 -10.95 -7.94
N LEU A 32 -5.70 -10.93 -9.05
CA LEU A 32 -4.97 -12.12 -9.51
C LEU A 32 -3.91 -12.57 -8.49
N VAL A 33 -3.16 -11.64 -7.89
CA VAL A 33 -2.17 -11.94 -6.84
C VAL A 33 -2.85 -12.63 -5.65
N ILE A 34 -4.01 -12.11 -5.22
CA ILE A 34 -4.78 -12.67 -4.11
C ILE A 34 -5.32 -14.07 -4.44
N ILE A 35 -5.88 -14.25 -5.64
CA ILE A 35 -6.39 -15.55 -6.10
C ILE A 35 -5.27 -16.58 -6.10
N GLU A 36 -4.07 -16.21 -6.54
CA GLU A 36 -2.93 -17.13 -6.57
C GLU A 36 -2.49 -17.54 -5.17
N TYR A 37 -2.40 -16.58 -4.22
CA TYR A 37 -2.14 -16.91 -2.81
C TYR A 37 -3.23 -17.84 -2.24
N LEU A 38 -4.51 -17.54 -2.51
CA LEU A 38 -5.62 -18.38 -2.08
C LEU A 38 -5.54 -19.80 -2.67
N ARG A 39 -5.16 -19.92 -3.95
CA ARG A 39 -4.99 -21.20 -4.65
C ARG A 39 -3.91 -22.06 -4.01
N VAL A 40 -2.77 -21.47 -3.66
CA VAL A 40 -1.63 -22.16 -3.04
C VAL A 40 -1.92 -22.56 -1.58
N HIS A 41 -2.60 -21.69 -0.81
CA HIS A 41 -2.79 -21.89 0.63
C HIS A 41 -4.16 -22.46 1.05
N GLY A 42 -5.11 -22.53 0.11
CA GLY A 42 -6.47 -23.06 0.28
C GLY A 42 -7.44 -22.09 0.96
N LEU A 43 -8.74 -22.26 0.69
CA LEU A 43 -9.81 -21.47 1.29
C LEU A 43 -10.06 -21.87 2.74
N LYS A 44 -9.57 -21.05 3.66
CA LYS A 44 -9.77 -21.18 5.11
C LYS A 44 -9.65 -19.81 5.75
N TYR A 45 -10.23 -19.67 6.94
CA TYR A 45 -10.25 -18.42 7.70
C TYR A 45 -8.86 -17.77 7.82
N LYS A 46 -7.84 -18.57 8.13
CA LYS A 46 -6.45 -18.08 8.21
C LYS A 46 -5.99 -17.45 6.89
N THR A 47 -6.18 -18.11 5.76
CA THR A 47 -5.75 -17.59 4.45
C THR A 47 -6.47 -16.29 4.11
N CYS A 48 -7.77 -16.21 4.40
CA CYS A 48 -8.52 -14.96 4.21
C CYS A 48 -7.97 -13.82 5.06
N ASN A 49 -7.67 -14.08 6.33
CA ASN A 49 -7.08 -13.08 7.23
C ASN A 49 -5.66 -12.67 6.81
N ASP A 50 -4.84 -13.62 6.35
CA ASP A 50 -3.49 -13.34 5.84
C ASP A 50 -3.59 -12.37 4.64
N ILE A 51 -4.50 -12.64 3.69
CA ILE A 51 -4.75 -11.79 2.51
C ILE A 51 -5.19 -10.37 2.91
N VAL A 52 -6.23 -10.27 3.75
CA VAL A 52 -6.77 -8.97 4.18
C VAL A 52 -5.72 -8.17 4.95
N GLY A 53 -4.97 -8.83 5.83
CA GLY A 53 -3.88 -8.20 6.58
C GLY A 53 -2.78 -7.71 5.65
N ALA A 54 -2.36 -8.51 4.67
CA ALA A 54 -1.32 -8.11 3.71
C ALA A 54 -1.74 -6.89 2.88
N LEU A 55 -2.96 -6.87 2.33
CA LEU A 55 -3.47 -5.73 1.56
C LEU A 55 -3.55 -4.44 2.40
N THR A 56 -4.04 -4.57 3.63
CA THR A 56 -4.13 -3.44 4.57
C THR A 56 -2.75 -2.88 4.90
N ASN A 57 -1.78 -3.76 5.16
CA ASN A 57 -0.41 -3.35 5.42
C ASN A 57 0.24 -2.68 4.19
N CYS A 58 0.01 -3.20 2.98
CA CYS A 58 0.49 -2.56 1.75
C CYS A 58 -0.10 -1.16 1.56
N LEU A 59 -1.39 -0.96 1.83
CA LEU A 59 -2.03 0.34 1.80
C LEU A 59 -1.37 1.31 2.79
N HIS A 60 -1.23 0.90 4.06
CA HIS A 60 -0.61 1.75 5.08
C HIS A 60 0.86 2.08 4.77
N GLU A 61 1.63 1.13 4.22
CA GLU A 61 3.01 1.39 3.78
C GLU A 61 3.04 2.42 2.63
N PHE A 62 2.16 2.28 1.63
CA PHE A 62 2.07 3.23 0.53
C PHE A 62 1.68 4.64 1.02
N GLN A 63 0.68 4.72 1.90
CA GLN A 63 0.27 5.99 2.50
C GLN A 63 1.44 6.68 3.19
N ARG A 64 2.07 5.98 4.15
CA ARG A 64 3.16 6.53 4.96
C ARG A 64 4.42 6.90 4.18
N GLN A 65 4.75 6.13 3.14
CA GLN A 65 6.03 6.30 2.42
C GLN A 65 5.91 7.14 1.14
N VAL A 66 4.71 7.26 0.57
CA VAL A 66 4.51 7.91 -0.73
C VAL A 66 3.43 8.97 -0.64
N GLN A 67 2.24 8.63 -0.13
CA GLN A 67 1.11 9.57 -0.14
C GLN A 67 1.32 10.73 0.83
N ASP A 68 1.67 10.45 2.09
CA ASP A 68 1.81 11.49 3.11
C ASP A 68 2.90 12.52 2.73
N PRO A 69 4.11 12.13 2.27
CA PRO A 69 5.09 13.10 1.77
C PRO A 69 4.60 13.91 0.57
N TYR A 70 3.82 13.31 -0.32
CA TYR A 70 3.24 14.01 -1.47
C TYR A 70 2.18 15.03 -1.02
N GLU A 71 1.35 14.69 -0.03
CA GLU A 71 0.37 15.62 0.54
C GLU A 71 1.08 16.79 1.26
N ASP A 72 2.18 16.54 1.98
CA ASP A 72 3.01 17.59 2.58
C ASP A 72 3.56 18.57 1.52
N GLU A 73 4.02 18.05 0.37
CA GLU A 73 4.43 18.87 -0.77
C GLU A 73 3.26 19.73 -1.28
N LYS A 74 2.08 19.13 -1.49
CA LYS A 74 0.90 19.88 -1.98
C LYS A 74 0.38 20.89 -0.97
N ILE A 75 0.52 20.63 0.32
CA ILE A 75 0.24 21.58 1.40
C ILE A 75 1.22 22.77 1.32
N ALA A 76 2.51 22.52 1.11
CA ALA A 76 3.50 23.59 0.97
C ALA A 76 3.24 24.46 -0.28
N GLU A 77 2.80 23.84 -1.38
CA GLU A 77 2.51 24.54 -2.64
C GLU A 77 1.18 25.31 -2.63
N ASN A 78 0.11 24.69 -2.12
CA ASN A 78 -1.26 25.20 -2.28
C ASN A 78 -1.90 25.68 -0.97
N GLY A 79 -1.22 25.47 0.16
CA GLY A 79 -1.72 25.74 1.50
C GLY A 79 -2.51 24.57 2.11
N ASN A 80 -2.54 24.52 3.44
CA ASN A 80 -3.31 23.52 4.18
C ASN A 80 -4.75 24.00 4.44
N VAL A 81 -5.74 23.26 3.94
CA VAL A 81 -7.18 23.54 4.18
C VAL A 81 -7.53 23.51 5.68
N TYR A 82 -6.83 22.69 6.47
CA TYR A 82 -7.05 22.57 7.91
C TYR A 82 -6.28 23.61 8.75
N ALA A 83 -5.52 24.53 8.14
CA ALA A 83 -4.74 25.52 8.87
C ALA A 83 -5.57 26.35 9.88
N ALA A 84 -6.84 26.62 9.57
CA ALA A 84 -7.74 27.37 10.46
C ALA A 84 -8.20 26.58 11.71
N MET A 85 -8.00 25.25 11.75
CA MET A 85 -8.37 24.40 12.88
C MET A 85 -7.19 24.05 13.79
N VAL A 86 -5.96 24.42 13.40
CA VAL A 86 -4.78 24.25 14.26
C VAL A 86 -4.72 25.44 15.20
N THR A 87 -5.20 25.27 16.43
CA THR A 87 -4.97 26.25 17.50
C THR A 87 -3.45 26.42 17.69
N PRO A 88 -2.91 27.65 17.74
CA PRO A 88 -1.49 27.82 18.02
C PRO A 88 -1.15 27.17 19.38
N PRO A 89 0.06 26.63 19.55
CA PRO A 89 0.48 26.07 20.83
C PRO A 89 0.33 27.14 21.90
N VAL A 90 -0.35 26.80 23.00
CA VAL A 90 -0.38 27.67 24.19
C VAL A 90 1.06 27.75 24.70
N VAL A 91 1.64 28.94 24.58
CA VAL A 91 3.00 29.28 25.00
C VAL A 91 3.15 29.14 26.51
#